data_AF-A0A529SJH7-F1
#
_entry.id   AF-A0A529SJH7-F1
#
_cell.length_a   1.000
_cell.length_b   1.000
_cell.length_c   1.000
_cell.angle_alpha   90.00
_cell.angle_beta   90.00
_cell.angle_gamma   90.00
#
_symmetry.space_group_name_H-M   'P 1'
#
loop_
_entity.id
_entity.type
_entity.pdbx_description
1 polymer ?
#
loop_
_entity_poly.entity_id
_entity_poly.type
_entity_poly.pdbx_seq_one_letter_code
_entity_poly.pdbx_strand_id
1 'polypeptide(L)' 'MPGMEDLLARMRLLTTTSAVLLWLSLAASADAETLVGVAAPLSGPSAILGKQIENGAALAAETNGLAIKTADDACT' A
#
# COMPACT_ATOMS: atom_id res chain seq x y z
N MET A 1 -13.15 -30.19 40.20
CA MET A 1 -13.94 -30.21 38.96
C MET A 1 -14.39 -28.79 38.71
N PRO A 2 -13.99 -28.13 37.61
CA PRO A 2 -14.46 -26.78 37.32
C PRO A 2 -15.99 -26.79 37.19
N GLY A 3 -16.65 -25.77 37.73
CA GLY A 3 -18.11 -25.66 37.68
C GLY A 3 -18.60 -25.37 36.26
N MET A 4 -19.85 -25.71 35.97
CA MET A 4 -20.49 -25.39 34.69
C MET A 4 -20.45 -23.88 34.36
N GLU A 5 -20.43 -23.04 35.40
CA GLU A 5 -20.27 -21.58 35.35
C GLU A 5 -18.89 -21.15 34.79
N ASP A 6 -17.80 -21.81 35.20
CA ASP A 6 -16.44 -21.57 34.71
C ASP A 6 -16.29 -21.94 33.23
N LEU A 7 -16.96 -23.01 32.82
CA LEU A 7 -16.98 -23.46 31.43
C LEU A 7 -17.70 -22.42 30.55
N LEU A 8 -18.83 -21.89 31.04
CA LEU A 8 -19.61 -20.87 30.33
C LEU A 8 -18.83 -19.55 30.21
N ALA A 9 -18.13 -19.14 31.26
CA ALA A 9 -17.29 -17.94 31.26
C ALA A 9 -16.12 -18.04 30.27
N ARG A 10 -15.43 -19.20 30.20
CA ARG A 10 -14.37 -19.47 29.23
C ARG A 10 -14.90 -19.48 27.80
N MET A 11 -16.04 -20.11 27.56
CA MET A 11 -16.64 -20.18 26.22
C MET A 11 -17.01 -18.79 25.70
N ARG A 12 -17.60 -17.94 26.54
CA ARG A 12 -17.91 -16.54 26.21
C ARG A 12 -16.66 -15.73 25.86
N LEU A 13 -15.61 -15.85 26.68
CA LEU A 13 -14.34 -15.17 26.43
C LEU A 13 -13.69 -15.61 25.11
N LEU A 14 -13.71 -16.91 24.80
CA LEU A 14 -13.17 -17.43 23.55
C LEU A 14 -13.95 -16.95 22.32
N THR A 15 -15.28 -16.90 22.41
CA THR A 15 -16.11 -16.36 21.31
C THR A 15 -15.86 -14.88 21.06
N THR A 16 -15.72 -14.06 22.12
CA THR A 16 -15.51 -12.62 21.95
C THR A 16 -14.13 -12.31 21.41
N THR A 17 -13.07 -12.98 21.90
CA THR A 17 -11.71 -12.79 21.38
C THR A 17 -11.61 -13.25 19.93
N SER A 18 -12.21 -14.40 19.58
CA SER A 18 -12.20 -14.89 18.20
C SER A 18 -12.94 -13.95 17.25
N ALA A 19 -14.08 -13.38 17.67
CA ALA A 19 -14.83 -12.42 16.87
C ALA A 19 -14.03 -11.13 16.63
N VAL A 20 -13.35 -10.61 17.66
CA VAL A 20 -12.48 -9.43 17.54
C VAL A 20 -11.28 -9.70 16.64
N LEU A 21 -10.63 -10.85 16.78
CA LEU A 21 -9.51 -11.24 15.93
C LEU A 21 -9.92 -11.41 14.47
N LEU A 22 -11.08 -12.01 14.21
CA LEU A 22 -11.64 -12.12 12.87
C LEU A 22 -11.91 -10.72 12.28
N TRP A 23 -12.53 -9.83 13.04
CA TRP A 23 -12.75 -8.44 12.62
C TRP A 23 -11.45 -7.70 12.31
N LEU A 24 -10.42 -7.84 13.16
CA LEU A 24 -9.10 -7.25 12.91
C LEU A 24 -8.45 -7.82 11.65
N SER A 25 -8.60 -9.13 11.40
CA SER A 25 -8.02 -9.77 10.22
C SER A 25 -8.64 -9.27 8.91
N LEU A 26 -9.93 -8.92 8.90
CA LEU A 26 -10.60 -8.33 7.74
C LEU A 26 -10.23 -6.86 7.54
N ALA A 27 -9.88 -6.14 8.61
CA ALA A 27 -9.44 -4.75 8.55
C ALA A 27 -7.95 -4.58 8.15
N ALA A 28 -7.16 -5.65 8.16
CA ALA A 28 -5.72 -5.61 7.91
C ALA A 28 -5.34 -5.42 6.43
N SER A 29 -6.28 -5.53 5.50
CA SER A 29 -6.07 -5.22 4.08
C SER A 29 -6.15 -3.71 3.83
N ALA A 30 -5.17 -2.98 4.37
CA ALA A 30 -4.84 -1.65 3.91
C ALA A 30 -3.74 -1.79 2.85
N ASP A 31 -4.14 -2.05 1.60
CA ASP A 31 -3.23 -1.93 0.45
C ASP A 31 -2.85 -0.46 0.31
N ALA A 32 -1.70 -0.08 0.88
CA ALA A 32 -1.10 1.21 0.62
C ALA A 32 -0.54 1.19 -0.80
N GLU A 33 -1.18 1.92 -1.71
CA GLU A 33 -0.69 2.10 -3.07
C GLU A 33 0.73 2.66 -3.01
N THR A 34 1.71 1.86 -3.46
CA THR A 34 3.11 2.27 -3.46
C THR A 34 3.39 3.05 -4.74
N LEU A 35 3.74 4.32 -4.58
CA LEU A 35 3.97 5.28 -5.65
C LEU A 35 5.45 5.65 -5.75
N VAL A 36 5.96 5.73 -6.98
CA VAL A 36 7.31 6.21 -7.28
C VAL A 36 7.25 7.61 -7.87
N GLY A 37 7.91 8.57 -7.23
CA GLY A 37 8.04 9.93 -7.75
C GLY A 37 9.20 10.05 -8.74
N VAL A 38 8.96 10.66 -9.90
CA VAL A 38 9.99 10.94 -10.91
C VAL A 38 10.00 12.44 -11.20
N ALA A 39 11.10 13.12 -10.88
CA ALA A 39 11.34 14.49 -11.27
C ALA A 39 12.27 14.50 -12.49
N ALA A 40 11.82 15.10 -13.58
CA ALA A 40 12.60 15.18 -14.82
C ALA A 40 12.17 16.39 -15.65
N PRO A 41 13.04 16.93 -16.52
CA PRO A 41 12.69 18.08 -17.34
C PRO A 41 11.76 17.60 -18.47
N LEU A 42 10.46 17.85 -18.32
CA LEU A 42 9.45 17.48 -19.31
C LEU A 42 9.16 18.62 -20.29
N SER A 43 9.77 19.79 -20.04
CA SER A 43 9.71 20.96 -20.90
C SER A 43 11.10 21.57 -21.14
N GLY A 44 11.17 22.56 -22.03
CA GLY A 44 12.40 23.24 -22.38
C GLY A 44 13.36 22.42 -23.27
N PRO A 45 14.64 22.85 -23.39
CA PRO A 45 15.60 22.26 -24.33
C PRO A 45 15.93 20.78 -24.05
N SER A 46 15.79 20.37 -22.80
CA SER A 46 16.13 19.02 -22.32
C SER A 46 14.93 18.08 -22.25
N ALA A 47 13.75 18.48 -22.75
CA ALA A 47 12.50 17.70 -22.68
C ALA A 47 12.64 16.26 -23.21
N ILE A 48 13.45 16.06 -24.25
CA ILE A 48 13.71 14.73 -24.82
C ILE A 48 14.38 13.81 -23.79
N LEU A 49 15.31 14.34 -22.99
CA LEU A 49 16.00 13.56 -21.95
C LEU A 49 15.03 13.21 -20.81
N GLY A 50 14.20 14.18 -20.38
CA GLY A 50 13.21 13.90 -19.34
C GLY A 50 12.16 12.88 -19.78
N LYS A 51 11.77 12.89 -21.07
CA LYS A 51 10.86 11.85 -21.61
C LYS A 51 11.49 10.46 -21.60
N GLN A 52 12.80 10.34 -21.85
CA GLN A 52 13.50 9.06 -21.73
C GLN A 52 13.55 8.56 -20.28
N ILE A 53 13.74 9.47 -19.32
CA ILE A 53 13.69 9.16 -17.89
C ILE A 53 12.29 8.68 -17.49
N GLU A 54 11.23 9.41 -17.87
CA GLU A 54 9.84 9.03 -17.61
C GLU A 54 9.53 7.64 -18.17
N ASN A 55 9.85 7.40 -19.45
CA ASN A 55 9.57 6.11 -20.10
C ASN A 55 10.32 4.94 -19.44
N GLY A 56 11.59 5.14 -19.07
CA GLY A 56 12.39 4.11 -18.39
C GLY A 56 11.87 3.81 -16.99
N ALA A 57 11.50 4.86 -16.24
CA ALA A 57 10.91 4.72 -14.92
C ALA A 57 9.54 4.03 -14.97
N ALA A 58 8.69 4.37 -15.95
CA ALA A 58 7.39 3.73 -16.16
C ALA A 58 7.57 2.24 -16.43
N LEU A 59 8.46 1.87 -17.36
CA LEU A 59 8.73 0.46 -17.68
C LEU A 59 9.21 -0.31 -16.44
N ALA A 60 10.12 0.26 -15.65
CA ALA A 60 10.61 -0.37 -14.43
C ALA A 60 9.51 -0.51 -13.37
N ALA A 61 8.67 0.52 -13.18
CA ALA A 61 7.59 0.48 -12.21
C ALA A 61 6.50 -0.53 -12.59
N GLU A 62 6.09 -0.58 -13.85
CA GLU A 62 5.11 -1.54 -14.37
C GLU A 62 5.54 -2.99 -14.12
N THR A 63 6.83 -3.31 -14.36
CA THR A 63 7.35 -4.66 -14.08
C THR A 63 7.32 -5.06 -12.60
N ASN A 64 7.19 -4.09 -11.69
CA ASN A 64 7.09 -4.29 -10.25
C ASN A 64 5.67 -4.06 -9.70
N GLY A 65 4.68 -3.82 -10.58
CA GLY A 65 3.30 -3.52 -10.16
C GLY A 65 3.16 -2.19 -9.42
N LEU A 66 4.08 -1.25 -9.64
CA LEU A 66 4.11 0.07 -9.02
C LEU A 66 3.61 1.14 -10.00
N ALA A 67 2.98 2.18 -9.47
CA ALA A 67 2.61 3.35 -10.25
C ALA A 67 3.66 4.46 -10.12
N ILE A 68 3.85 5.25 -11.18
CA ILE A 68 4.73 6.43 -11.17
C ILE A 68 3.93 7.73 -11.14
N LYS A 69 4.50 8.76 -10.51
CA LYS A 69 4.03 10.14 -10.60
C LYS A 69 5.17 11.03 -11.07
N THR A 70 5.06 11.53 -12.29
CA THR A 70 6.06 12.43 -12.88
C THR A 70 5.76 13.88 -12.50
N ALA A 71 6.80 14.65 -12.19
CA ALA A 71 6.77 16.10 -12.03
C ALA A 71 7.79 16.74 -12.97
N ASP A 72 7.37 17.78 -13.70
CA ASP A 72 8.29 18.59 -14.48
C ASP A 72 9.16 19.41 -13.53
N ASP A 73 10.47 19.19 -13.58
CA ASP A 73 11.45 19.90 -12.76
C ASP A 73 12.10 21.08 -13.48
N ALA A 74 11.67 21.38 -14.71
CA ALA A 74 12.13 22.55 -15.43
C ALA A 74 11.82 23.83 -14.63
N CYS A 75 12.86 24.48 -14.12
CA CYS A 75 12.74 25.81 -13.52
C CYS A 75 12.37 26.83 -14.61
N THR A 76 11.26 27.54 -14.42
CA THR A 76 10.97 28.82 -15.10
C THR A 76 11.77 29.96 -14.52
#